data_AF-A0A3L6JLZ9-F1
#
_entry.id   AF-A0A3L6JLZ9-F1
#
_cell.length_a   1.000
_cell.length_b   1.000
_cell.length_c   1.000
_cell.angle_alpha   90.00
_cell.angle_beta   90.00
_cell.angle_gamma   90.00
#
_symmetry.space_group_name_H-M   'P 1'
#
loop_
_entity.id
_entity.type
_entity.pdbx_description
1 polymer ?
#
loop_
_entity_poly.entity_id
_entity_poly.type
_entity_poly.pdbx_seq_one_letter_code
_entity_poly.pdbx_strand_id
1 'polypeptide(L)'
;MRFRLFVEPLGKAREEVLLESCIPFEMQQIRQWRESWISQNDYKNWSKESKSSELLGEIRQGKIVDAKLRDAGSEAPFKGELLACRSYVTEVTGSKKRLPMVLFVKLKKTVDFEFFSKNMSLSPEQESELKDTLKEDVWAPISVWHPQPVDRKHLLEAADVLPYAIQYAKALFSLNPKSAGLSSFAETEILKG
;
A
#
# COMPACT_ATOMS: atom_id res chain seq x y z
N MET A 1 10.90 -5.28 7.84
CA MET A 1 10.85 -3.81 7.64
C MET A 1 9.50 -3.28 8.11
N ARG A 2 9.47 -2.15 8.81
CA ARG A 2 8.24 -1.46 9.20
C ARG A 2 8.31 0.00 8.80
N PHE A 3 7.16 0.64 8.62
CA PHE A 3 7.08 2.08 8.39
C PHE A 3 6.37 2.73 9.54
N ARG A 4 6.95 3.82 10.05
CA ARG A 4 6.26 4.74 10.94
C ARG A 4 5.87 5.96 10.12
N LEU A 5 4.57 6.22 10.03
CA LEU A 5 4.03 7.41 9.38
C LEU A 5 3.38 8.30 10.44
N PHE A 6 3.67 9.59 10.39
CA PHE A 6 2.82 10.59 10.99
C PHE A 6 1.97 11.19 9.88
N VAL A 7 0.65 11.17 10.06
CA VAL A 7 -0.28 11.64 9.04
C VAL A 7 -1.24 12.68 9.63
N GLU A 8 -1.66 13.62 8.79
CA GLU A 8 -2.63 14.65 9.12
C GLU A 8 -3.77 14.59 8.08
N PRO A 9 -4.86 13.86 8.37
CA PRO A 9 -6.06 13.92 7.55
C PRO A 9 -6.69 15.32 7.62
N LEU A 10 -7.27 15.79 6.52
CA LEU A 10 -7.87 17.12 6.47
C LEU A 10 -9.01 17.22 7.50
N GLY A 11 -8.96 18.26 8.34
CA GLY A 11 -9.98 18.51 9.36
C GLY A 11 -9.94 17.56 10.56
N LYS A 12 -8.89 16.75 10.73
CA LYS A 12 -8.71 15.85 11.86
C LYS A 12 -7.36 16.06 12.56
N ALA A 13 -7.24 15.53 13.77
CA ALA A 13 -5.99 15.53 14.51
C ALA A 13 -4.94 14.65 13.83
N ARG A 14 -3.66 14.99 14.07
CA ARG A 14 -2.53 14.16 13.65
C ARG A 14 -2.60 12.80 14.33
N GLU A 15 -2.20 11.78 13.60
CA GLU A 15 -2.12 10.41 14.10
C GLU A 15 -0.80 9.76 13.69
N GLU A 16 -0.26 8.93 14.57
CA GLU A 16 0.89 8.07 14.30
C GLU A 16 0.38 6.69 13.87
N VAL A 17 0.94 6.18 12.77
CA VAL A 17 0.56 4.92 12.14
C VAL A 17 1.80 4.06 11.97
N LEU A 18 1.75 2.83 12.47
CA LEU A 18 2.84 1.84 12.34
C LEU A 18 2.42 0.75 11.34
N LEU A 19 3.05 0.70 10.19
CA LEU A 19 2.73 -0.21 9.11
C LEU A 19 3.72 -1.38 9.06
N GLU A 20 3.19 -2.57 8.79
CA GLU A 20 3.94 -3.79 8.58
C GLU A 20 4.27 -3.94 7.08
N SER A 21 5.49 -4.35 6.74
CA SER A 21 5.92 -4.53 5.34
C SER A 21 5.14 -5.66 4.67
N CYS A 22 4.77 -5.45 3.41
CA CYS A 22 4.20 -6.49 2.54
C CYS A 22 5.11 -6.85 1.35
N ILE A 23 6.38 -6.44 1.39
CA ILE A 23 7.37 -6.82 0.37
C ILE A 23 7.69 -8.32 0.51
N PRO A 24 7.49 -9.12 -0.55
CA PRO A 24 7.77 -10.55 -0.53
C PRO A 24 9.27 -10.87 -0.60
N PHE A 25 9.66 -12.01 -0.05
CA PHE A 25 11.04 -12.54 -0.08
C PHE A 25 11.16 -13.87 -0.82
N GLU A 26 10.17 -14.19 -1.66
CA GLU A 26 10.16 -15.38 -2.52
C GLU A 26 9.82 -14.98 -3.96
N MET A 27 10.52 -15.53 -4.96
CA MET A 27 10.31 -15.15 -6.37
C MET A 27 8.88 -15.39 -6.85
N GLN A 28 8.22 -16.46 -6.40
CA GLN A 28 6.82 -16.71 -6.73
C GLN A 28 5.90 -15.60 -6.21
N GLN A 29 6.12 -15.15 -4.98
CA GLN A 29 5.36 -14.06 -4.38
C GLN A 29 5.71 -12.70 -5.01
N ILE A 30 6.97 -12.48 -5.40
CA ILE A 30 7.37 -11.28 -6.17
C ILE A 30 6.59 -11.22 -7.48
N ARG A 31 6.47 -12.34 -8.21
CA ARG A 31 5.68 -12.40 -9.45
C ARG A 31 4.21 -12.05 -9.21
N GLN A 32 3.61 -12.54 -8.12
CA GLN A 32 2.24 -12.17 -7.73
C GLN A 32 2.14 -10.68 -7.34
N TRP A 33 3.11 -10.17 -6.59
CA TRP A 33 3.16 -8.77 -6.18
C TRP A 33 3.18 -7.81 -7.36
N ARG A 34 3.86 -8.18 -8.46
CA ARG A 34 3.87 -7.39 -9.71
C ARG A 34 2.47 -7.15 -10.28
N GLU A 35 1.50 -8.00 -10.00
CA GLU A 35 0.11 -7.78 -10.45
C GLU A 35 -0.57 -6.60 -9.76
N SER A 36 -0.01 -6.11 -8.65
CA SER A 36 -0.47 -4.89 -7.96
C SER A 36 0.27 -3.63 -8.39
N TRP A 37 1.27 -3.77 -9.25
CA TRP A 37 2.08 -2.63 -9.68
C TRP A 37 1.33 -1.77 -10.67
N ILE A 38 1.57 -0.48 -10.55
CA ILE A 38 0.81 0.52 -11.28
C ILE A 38 1.79 1.37 -12.02
N SER A 39 1.67 1.34 -13.35
CA SER A 39 2.54 2.15 -14.20
C SER A 39 2.30 3.63 -13.89
N GLN A 40 3.32 4.46 -14.16
CA GLN A 40 3.18 5.89 -14.01
C GLN A 40 2.05 6.48 -14.89
N ASN A 41 1.71 5.83 -16.01
CA ASN A 41 0.60 6.22 -16.88
C ASN A 41 -0.75 5.91 -16.24
N ASP A 42 -0.91 4.70 -15.70
CA ASP A 42 -2.14 4.28 -15.03
C ASP A 42 -2.40 5.14 -13.79
N TYR A 43 -1.35 5.42 -13.00
CA TYR A 43 -1.44 6.33 -11.87
C TYR A 43 -1.92 7.73 -12.27
N LYS A 44 -1.40 8.28 -13.39
CA LYS A 44 -1.82 9.60 -13.89
C LYS A 44 -3.29 9.60 -14.33
N ASN A 45 -3.73 8.54 -15.00
CA ASN A 45 -5.12 8.40 -15.44
C ASN A 45 -6.05 8.29 -14.23
N TRP A 46 -5.75 7.39 -13.31
CA TRP A 46 -6.45 7.25 -12.03
C TRP A 46 -6.51 8.57 -11.24
N SER A 47 -5.40 9.30 -11.13
CA SER A 47 -5.37 10.57 -10.39
C SER A 47 -6.22 11.68 -11.04
N LYS A 48 -6.53 11.58 -12.34
CA LYS A 48 -7.46 12.49 -13.02
C LYS A 48 -8.89 12.05 -12.80
N GLU A 49 -9.17 10.75 -12.99
CA GLU A 49 -10.51 10.18 -12.88
C GLU A 49 -11.05 10.20 -11.45
N SER A 50 -10.20 9.92 -10.46
CA SER A 50 -10.55 10.01 -9.03
C SER A 50 -11.02 11.40 -8.62
N LYS A 51 -10.62 12.48 -9.30
CA LYS A 51 -11.17 13.83 -9.02
C LYS A 51 -12.68 13.91 -9.26
N SER A 52 -13.26 12.94 -9.99
CA SER A 52 -14.69 12.67 -10.02
C SER A 52 -15.06 11.82 -8.80
N SER A 53 -15.35 12.47 -7.67
CA SER A 53 -15.58 11.85 -6.37
C SER A 53 -16.70 10.79 -6.33
N GLU A 54 -17.50 10.61 -7.39
CA GLU A 54 -18.54 9.60 -7.44
C GLU A 54 -18.00 8.17 -7.64
N LEU A 55 -16.86 8.01 -8.32
CA LEU A 55 -16.34 6.68 -8.71
C LEU A 55 -15.65 5.91 -7.56
N LEU A 56 -15.17 6.63 -6.54
CA LEU A 56 -14.41 6.08 -5.40
C LEU A 56 -15.09 6.30 -4.04
N GLY A 57 -16.33 6.78 -4.03
CA GLY A 57 -16.96 7.34 -2.83
C GLY A 57 -16.36 8.69 -2.43
N GLU A 58 -16.75 9.20 -1.26
CA GLU A 58 -16.30 10.51 -0.78
C GLU A 58 -14.77 10.58 -0.69
N ILE A 59 -14.13 11.44 -1.47
CA ILE A 59 -12.67 11.61 -1.38
C ILE A 59 -12.34 12.61 -0.30
N ARG A 60 -11.46 12.20 0.61
CA ARG A 60 -10.89 13.08 1.62
C ARG A 60 -9.40 13.20 1.42
N GLN A 61 -8.90 14.43 1.51
CA GLN A 61 -7.48 14.70 1.38
C GLN A 61 -6.80 14.68 2.75
N GLY A 62 -5.49 14.54 2.73
CA GLY A 62 -4.62 14.81 3.87
C GLY A 62 -3.15 14.74 3.43
N LYS A 63 -2.25 14.70 4.40
CA LYS A 63 -0.80 14.67 4.13
C LYS A 63 -0.06 13.70 5.05
N ILE A 64 1.05 13.18 4.55
CA ILE A 64 2.06 12.49 5.35
C ILE A 64 3.03 13.58 5.83
N VAL A 65 3.15 13.77 7.14
CA VAL A 65 4.01 14.83 7.71
C VAL A 65 5.42 14.33 8.02
N ASP A 66 5.57 13.05 8.35
CA ASP A 66 6.86 12.40 8.58
C ASP A 66 6.72 10.92 8.25
N ALA A 67 7.78 10.33 7.70
CA ALA A 67 7.84 8.94 7.32
C ALA A 67 9.22 8.37 7.63
N LYS A 68 9.25 7.28 8.40
CA LYS A 68 10.49 6.62 8.84
C LYS A 68 10.45 5.13 8.56
N LEU A 69 11.54 4.62 8.00
CA LEU A 69 11.88 3.20 7.93
C LEU A 69 12.33 2.73 9.31
N ARG A 70 11.79 1.60 9.76
CA ARG A 70 12.15 0.99 11.04
C ARG A 70 12.73 -0.40 10.82
N ASP A 71 13.93 -0.61 11.35
CA ASP A 71 14.63 -1.89 11.33
C ASP A 71 15.36 -2.15 12.66
N ALA A 72 15.16 -3.34 13.23
CA ALA A 72 15.77 -3.83 14.47
C ALA A 72 15.99 -2.80 15.62
N GLY A 73 15.08 -1.82 15.78
CA GLY A 73 15.13 -0.79 16.82
C GLY A 73 15.71 0.57 16.39
N SER A 74 16.20 0.68 15.16
CA SER A 74 16.60 1.94 14.53
C SER A 74 15.47 2.53 13.66
N GLU A 75 15.43 3.85 13.56
CA GLU A 75 14.54 4.58 12.64
C GLU A 75 15.35 5.51 11.73
N ALA A 76 15.11 5.43 10.43
CA ALA A 76 15.74 6.28 9.43
C ALA A 76 14.67 7.00 8.60
N PRO A 77 14.85 8.28 8.21
CA PRO A 77 13.91 8.96 7.34
C PRO A 77 13.72 8.21 6.02
N PHE A 78 12.45 8.08 5.59
CA PHE A 78 12.13 7.56 4.28
C PHE A 78 12.54 8.57 3.20
N LYS A 79 13.13 8.07 2.11
CA LYS A 79 13.53 8.90 0.95
C LYS A 79 12.76 8.43 -0.28
N GLY A 80 11.79 9.21 -0.73
CA GLY A 80 11.00 8.90 -1.92
C GLY A 80 9.60 9.49 -1.85
N GLU A 81 8.86 9.36 -2.96
CA GLU A 81 7.46 9.77 -3.02
C GLU A 81 6.58 8.70 -2.35
N LEU A 82 5.65 9.15 -1.51
CA LEU A 82 4.74 8.28 -0.76
C LEU A 82 3.28 8.60 -1.08
N LEU A 83 2.48 7.55 -1.15
CA LEU A 83 1.03 7.63 -1.28
C LEU A 83 0.41 6.62 -0.31
N ALA A 84 -0.33 7.09 0.69
CA ALA A 84 -1.10 6.21 1.56
C ALA A 84 -2.60 6.40 1.29
N CYS A 85 -3.31 5.28 1.15
CA CYS A 85 -4.74 5.26 0.93
C CYS A 85 -5.42 4.53 2.07
N ARG A 86 -6.44 5.16 2.67
CA ARG A 86 -7.29 4.58 3.70
C ARG A 86 -8.75 4.71 3.27
N SER A 87 -9.34 3.59 2.87
CA SER A 87 -10.74 3.57 2.42
C SER A 87 -11.70 3.08 3.51
N TYR A 88 -12.97 3.36 3.29
CA TYR A 88 -14.10 2.97 4.11
C TYR A 88 -15.15 2.32 3.24
N VAL A 89 -15.85 1.34 3.77
CA VAL A 89 -16.97 0.65 3.11
C VAL A 89 -18.20 0.68 4.01
N THR A 90 -19.38 0.59 3.42
CA THR A 90 -20.63 0.47 4.18
C THR A 90 -20.93 -1.01 4.41
N GLU A 91 -21.09 -1.41 5.67
CA GLU A 91 -21.53 -2.76 6.04
C GLU A 91 -23.03 -2.95 5.81
N VAL A 92 -23.50 -4.20 5.83
CA VAL A 92 -24.92 -4.55 5.65
C VAL A 92 -25.82 -3.87 6.70
N THR A 93 -25.28 -3.60 7.88
CA THR A 93 -25.91 -2.87 8.99
C THR A 93 -26.02 -1.36 8.77
N GLY A 94 -25.40 -0.82 7.71
CA GLY A 94 -25.31 0.63 7.46
C GLY A 94 -24.15 1.33 8.18
N SER A 95 -23.37 0.62 9.01
CA SER A 95 -22.16 1.19 9.63
C SER A 95 -21.04 1.37 8.62
N LYS A 96 -20.25 2.45 8.79
CA LYS A 96 -19.00 2.63 8.05
C LYS A 96 -17.90 1.77 8.69
N LYS A 97 -17.36 0.82 7.94
CA LYS A 97 -16.16 0.05 8.31
C LYS A 97 -14.92 0.68 7.69
N ARG A 98 -13.94 1.00 8.52
CA ARG A 98 -12.62 1.47 8.08
C ARG A 98 -11.79 0.27 7.60
N LEU A 99 -11.24 0.35 6.40
CA LEU A 99 -10.28 -0.63 5.88
C LEU A 99 -8.85 -0.31 6.34
N PRO A 100 -7.94 -1.30 6.30
CA PRO A 100 -6.51 -1.06 6.47
C PRO A 100 -5.98 0.08 5.58
N MET A 101 -5.01 0.82 6.11
CA MET A 101 -4.25 1.79 5.32
C MET A 101 -3.19 1.03 4.53
N VAL A 102 -3.09 1.31 3.23
CA VAL A 102 -2.06 0.74 2.35
C VAL A 102 -1.13 1.84 1.89
N LEU A 103 0.17 1.61 2.05
CA LEU A 103 1.25 2.51 1.64
C LEU A 103 1.82 2.06 0.30
N PHE A 104 1.80 2.97 -0.66
CA PHE A 104 2.38 2.84 -1.98
C PHE A 104 3.62 3.73 -2.11
N VAL A 105 4.62 3.25 -2.83
CA VAL A 105 5.85 3.99 -3.15
C VAL A 105 6.20 3.85 -4.62
N LYS A 106 7.04 4.76 -5.12
CA LYS A 106 7.78 4.52 -6.36
C LYS A 106 8.89 3.51 -6.12
N LEU A 107 8.74 2.33 -6.69
CA LEU A 107 9.53 1.15 -6.36
C LEU A 107 11.02 1.34 -6.65
N LYS A 108 11.35 1.81 -7.86
CA LYS A 108 12.73 2.00 -8.34
C LYS A 108 13.63 2.81 -7.42
N LYS A 109 13.05 3.74 -6.64
CA LYS A 109 13.78 4.60 -5.70
C LYS A 109 13.78 4.08 -4.26
N THR A 110 12.99 3.06 -3.97
CA THR A 110 12.68 2.62 -2.61
C THR A 110 13.23 1.24 -2.29
N VAL A 111 13.13 0.31 -3.24
CA VAL A 111 13.54 -1.08 -3.06
C VAL A 111 14.45 -1.43 -4.23
N ASP A 112 15.74 -1.51 -3.96
CA ASP A 112 16.75 -1.86 -4.96
C ASP A 112 17.03 -3.36 -4.97
N PHE A 113 17.84 -3.80 -5.94
CA PHE A 113 18.24 -5.20 -6.02
C PHE A 113 19.07 -5.63 -4.80
N GLU A 114 19.87 -4.73 -4.24
CA GLU A 114 20.71 -5.01 -3.07
C GLU A 114 19.88 -5.36 -1.83
N PHE A 115 18.72 -4.73 -1.68
CA PHE A 115 17.74 -5.10 -0.66
C PHE A 115 17.34 -6.58 -0.76
N PHE A 116 17.06 -7.08 -1.95
CA PHE A 116 16.66 -8.48 -2.12
C PHE A 116 17.84 -9.45 -2.04
N SER A 117 18.98 -9.14 -2.65
CA SER A 117 20.15 -10.03 -2.65
C SER A 117 20.73 -10.28 -1.25
N LYS A 118 20.51 -9.34 -0.31
CA LYS A 118 20.87 -9.52 1.11
C LYS A 118 19.90 -10.41 1.89
N ASN A 119 18.66 -10.51 1.44
CA ASN A 119 17.57 -11.18 2.16
C ASN A 119 17.08 -12.47 1.48
N MET A 120 17.55 -12.78 0.27
CA MET A 120 17.14 -13.92 -0.52
C MET A 120 18.35 -14.66 -1.09
N SER A 121 18.25 -16.00 -1.17
CA SER A 121 19.18 -16.81 -1.96
C SER A 121 18.60 -17.01 -3.37
N LEU A 122 19.19 -16.32 -4.35
CA LEU A 122 18.70 -16.30 -5.73
C LEU A 122 19.64 -17.09 -6.65
N SER A 123 19.08 -17.84 -7.61
CA SER A 123 19.87 -18.37 -8.74
C SER A 123 20.26 -17.26 -9.72
N PRO A 124 21.29 -17.45 -10.56
CA PRO A 124 21.67 -16.45 -11.58
C PRO A 124 20.50 -16.01 -12.47
N GLU A 125 19.62 -16.94 -12.83
CA GLU A 125 18.42 -16.66 -13.63
C GLU A 125 17.42 -15.78 -12.85
N GLN A 126 17.19 -16.09 -11.57
CA GLN A 126 16.31 -15.30 -10.70
C GLN A 126 16.88 -13.90 -10.43
N GLU A 127 18.19 -13.78 -10.28
CA GLU A 127 18.84 -12.47 -10.17
C GLU A 127 18.60 -11.61 -11.42
N SER A 128 18.76 -12.21 -12.61
CA SER A 128 18.48 -11.51 -13.87
C SER A 128 17.02 -11.07 -13.94
N GLU A 129 16.09 -11.98 -13.64
CA GLU A 129 14.65 -11.69 -13.63
C GLU A 129 14.31 -10.54 -12.67
N LEU A 130 14.87 -10.56 -11.46
CA LEU A 130 14.61 -9.54 -10.45
C LEU A 130 15.22 -8.19 -10.84
N LYS A 131 16.43 -8.17 -11.38
CA LYS A 131 17.06 -6.95 -11.91
C LYS A 131 16.23 -6.33 -13.02
N ASP A 132 15.71 -7.15 -13.93
CA ASP A 132 14.85 -6.66 -15.01
C ASP A 132 13.51 -6.12 -14.48
N THR A 133 12.93 -6.85 -13.53
CA THR A 133 11.68 -6.49 -12.85
C THR A 133 11.77 -5.14 -12.12
N LEU A 134 12.89 -4.84 -11.46
CA LEU A 134 13.07 -3.61 -10.67
C LEU A 134 13.50 -2.37 -11.50
N LYS A 135 13.65 -2.48 -12.83
CA LYS A 135 14.02 -1.34 -13.68
C LYS A 135 12.88 -0.33 -13.91
N GLU A 136 11.64 -0.81 -13.79
CA GLU A 136 10.44 -0.05 -14.09
C GLU A 136 10.11 0.99 -13.00
N ASP A 137 9.67 2.18 -13.41
CA ASP A 137 9.18 3.21 -12.48
C ASP A 137 7.68 3.02 -12.26
N VAL A 138 7.35 2.21 -11.25
CA VAL A 138 5.98 1.82 -10.90
C VAL A 138 5.65 2.23 -9.46
N TRP A 139 4.36 2.45 -9.21
CA TRP A 139 3.82 2.48 -7.86
C TRP A 139 3.53 1.06 -7.40
N ALA A 140 4.01 0.69 -6.22
CA ALA A 140 3.79 -0.62 -5.63
C ALA A 140 3.38 -0.50 -4.16
N PRO A 141 2.41 -1.32 -3.69
CA PRO A 141 2.11 -1.40 -2.27
C PRO A 141 3.27 -2.07 -1.53
N ILE A 142 3.79 -1.45 -0.47
CA ILE A 142 4.93 -1.96 0.29
C ILE A 142 4.64 -2.16 1.77
N SER A 143 3.55 -1.60 2.29
CA SER A 143 3.22 -1.72 3.71
C SER A 143 1.74 -1.51 4.00
N VAL A 144 1.23 -2.13 5.07
CA VAL A 144 -0.18 -2.08 5.48
C VAL A 144 -0.30 -1.84 6.99
N TRP A 145 -1.28 -1.04 7.43
CA TRP A 145 -1.66 -0.88 8.84
C TRP A 145 -3.15 -1.14 9.07
N HIS A 146 -3.47 -1.82 10.18
CA HIS A 146 -4.84 -2.10 10.60
C HIS A 146 -5.30 -1.12 11.70
N PRO A 147 -6.50 -0.53 11.60
CA PRO A 147 -6.95 0.55 12.48
C PRO A 147 -7.41 0.15 13.90
N GLN A 148 -7.48 -1.13 14.23
CA GLN A 148 -7.89 -1.61 15.56
C GLN A 148 -6.74 -2.34 16.26
N PRO A 149 -6.55 -2.17 17.59
CA PRO A 149 -5.69 -3.05 18.38
C PRO A 149 -6.24 -4.45 18.25
N VAL A 150 -5.44 -5.31 17.65
CA VAL A 150 -5.92 -6.57 17.13
C VAL A 150 -6.05 -7.56 18.29
N ASP A 151 -7.28 -7.90 18.65
CA ASP A 151 -7.55 -9.01 19.58
C ASP A 151 -7.01 -10.31 18.95
N ARG A 152 -6.43 -11.22 19.75
CA ARG A 152 -5.67 -12.39 19.24
C ARG A 152 -6.49 -13.33 18.33
N LYS A 153 -7.82 -13.23 18.32
CA LYS A 153 -8.73 -13.95 17.41
C LYS A 153 -9.01 -13.25 16.08
N HIS A 154 -8.76 -11.94 16.00
CA HIS A 154 -8.98 -11.09 14.83
C HIS A 154 -7.67 -10.56 14.26
N LEU A 155 -6.54 -11.19 14.62
CA LEU A 155 -5.31 -11.15 13.84
C LEU A 155 -5.75 -11.06 12.38
N LEU A 156 -5.33 -10.01 11.67
CA LEU A 156 -4.90 -10.28 10.31
C LEU A 156 -4.09 -11.57 10.46
N GLU A 157 -4.51 -12.67 9.84
CA GLU A 157 -3.49 -13.63 9.47
C GLU A 157 -2.53 -12.81 8.60
N ALA A 158 -1.42 -12.35 9.19
CA ALA A 158 -0.40 -11.60 8.50
C ALA A 158 0.16 -12.40 7.30
N ALA A 159 -0.19 -13.70 7.23
CA ALA A 159 -0.04 -14.60 6.10
C ALA A 159 -0.78 -14.16 4.81
N ASP A 160 -1.83 -13.32 4.88
CA ASP A 160 -2.68 -12.91 3.74
C ASP A 160 -2.45 -11.46 3.24
N VAL A 161 -1.46 -10.75 3.79
CA VAL A 161 -1.28 -9.30 3.56
C VAL A 161 -1.00 -8.96 2.10
N LEU A 162 -0.22 -9.78 1.40
CA LEU A 162 0.12 -9.55 -0.01
C LEU A 162 -1.09 -9.78 -0.94
N PRO A 163 -1.82 -10.91 -0.89
CA PRO A 163 -3.07 -11.08 -1.64
C PRO A 163 -4.07 -9.94 -1.42
N TYR A 164 -4.25 -9.51 -0.16
CA TYR A 164 -5.12 -8.38 0.17
C TYR A 164 -4.64 -7.07 -0.46
N ALA A 165 -3.35 -6.74 -0.33
CA ALA A 165 -2.78 -5.52 -0.90
C ALA A 165 -2.94 -5.49 -2.44
N ILE A 166 -2.80 -6.65 -3.10
CA ILE A 166 -3.04 -6.78 -4.54
C ILE A 166 -4.51 -6.52 -4.89
N GLN A 167 -5.45 -7.18 -4.20
CA GLN A 167 -6.88 -7.00 -4.43
C GLN A 167 -7.31 -5.54 -4.20
N TYR A 168 -6.84 -4.93 -3.11
CA TYR A 168 -7.12 -3.54 -2.79
C TYR A 168 -6.55 -2.58 -3.84
N ALA A 169 -5.30 -2.78 -4.27
CA ALA A 169 -4.69 -1.97 -5.33
C ALA A 169 -5.49 -2.06 -6.64
N LYS A 170 -5.87 -3.27 -7.06
CA LYS A 170 -6.72 -3.47 -8.25
C LYS A 170 -8.07 -2.75 -8.10
N ALA A 171 -8.75 -2.90 -6.96
CA ALA A 171 -10.02 -2.20 -6.71
C ALA A 171 -9.90 -0.67 -6.76
N LEU A 172 -8.86 -0.13 -6.12
CA LEU A 172 -8.64 1.31 -6.01
C LEU A 172 -8.25 1.94 -7.34
N PHE A 173 -7.33 1.33 -8.08
CA PHE A 173 -6.73 1.95 -9.27
C PHE A 173 -7.42 1.56 -10.58
N SER A 174 -8.09 0.41 -10.62
CA SER A 174 -8.99 0.06 -11.74
C SER A 174 -10.43 0.56 -11.52
N LEU A 175 -10.68 1.31 -10.44
CA LEU A 175 -12.00 1.87 -10.10
C LEU A 175 -13.11 0.80 -10.06
N ASN A 176 -12.78 -0.42 -9.60
CA ASN A 176 -13.70 -1.55 -9.60
C ASN A 176 -13.65 -2.33 -8.27
N PRO A 177 -14.33 -1.84 -7.21
CA PRO A 177 -14.36 -2.48 -5.90
C PRO A 177 -14.88 -3.93 -5.94
N LYS A 178 -15.83 -4.23 -6.83
CA LYS A 178 -16.43 -5.56 -6.97
C LYS A 178 -15.42 -6.61 -7.39
N SER A 179 -14.38 -6.23 -8.15
CA SER A 179 -13.31 -7.17 -8.55
C SER A 179 -12.49 -7.69 -7.36
N ALA A 180 -12.53 -6.99 -6.23
CA ALA A 180 -11.88 -7.36 -4.97
C ALA A 180 -12.88 -7.88 -3.91
N GLY A 181 -14.13 -8.20 -4.30
CA GLY A 181 -15.17 -8.61 -3.35
C GLY A 181 -15.63 -7.50 -2.41
N LEU A 182 -15.32 -6.23 -2.72
CA LEU A 182 -15.79 -5.07 -1.97
C LEU A 182 -17.11 -4.56 -2.58
N SER A 183 -18.07 -4.18 -1.73
CA SER A 183 -19.38 -3.68 -2.16
C SER A 183 -19.26 -2.38 -2.96
N SER A 184 -18.65 -1.38 -2.33
CA SER A 184 -18.22 -0.11 -2.90
C SER A 184 -17.43 0.64 -1.83
N PHE A 185 -16.63 1.62 -2.24
CA PHE A 185 -16.05 2.57 -1.30
C PHE A 185 -17.12 3.60 -0.92
N ALA A 186 -17.26 3.86 0.38
CA ALA A 186 -18.07 4.95 0.91
C ALA A 186 -17.25 6.24 1.02
N GLU A 187 -15.96 6.11 1.32
CA GLU A 187 -15.02 7.22 1.46
C GLU A 187 -13.60 6.69 1.23
N THR A 188 -12.73 7.50 0.63
CA THR A 188 -11.30 7.19 0.50
C THR A 188 -10.46 8.40 0.91
N GLU A 189 -9.68 8.24 1.99
CA GLU A 189 -8.69 9.20 2.44
C GLU A 189 -7.37 8.97 1.68
N ILE A 190 -6.91 9.98 0.94
CA ILE A 190 -5.66 9.96 0.18
C ILE A 190 -4.65 10.91 0.84
N LEU A 191 -3.51 10.34 1.24
CA LEU A 191 -2.42 11.02 1.94
C LEU A 191 -1.18 10.98 1.04
N LYS A 192 -0.54 12.13 0.81
CA LYS A 192 0.69 12.23 0.01
C LYS A 192 1.83 12.79 0.85
N GLY A 193 3.05 12.28 0.61
CA GLY A 193 4.31 12.69 1.24
C GLY A 193 5.38 12.96 0.20
#